data_AF-A0A9P6G9Z7-F1
#
_entry.id   AF-A0A9P6G9Z7-F1
#
_cell.length_a   1.000
_cell.length_b   1.000
_cell.length_c   1.000
_cell.angle_alpha   90.00
_cell.angle_beta   90.00
_cell.angle_gamma   90.00
#
_symmetry.space_group_name_H-M   'P 1'
#
loop_
_entity.id
_entity.type
_entity.pdbx_description
1 polymer ?
#
loop_
_entity_poly.entity_id
_entity_poly.type
_entity_poly.pdbx_seq_one_letter_code
_entity_poly.pdbx_strand_id
1 'polypeptide(L)'
;MPPKFDPSEVKVIHLRATGGEVGASSALAPKIGPLGLSPKKVGEDIAKATGDWKGLRVTVKLTIQNRQAQVSVVPSASSLVIKALKEPPRDRKKEKNIKHTKSIPLDEIIAIAKTMRFKSMAKDLKGTVKEILGTAFSTGCQVDGRSPKDVSDDIESGEIEIPDDEMRRRRSDELPRFVREVEPRAFRWRRRSWIYIGIFLLACWILYPRRPSYDDRHTIKTKGSKHVYSLYATDSATLCHAVLLLDALARHGSKADRVLFYPKHWDLVISDSKDRDSQLLVMARDKYKVKLHPTTLLSVEGRTTDEWTGTWDKSVTKFMAFSLASYERVIALDSDITLLSSLDELFALPPTSIAMPRAYWYETVPQPLTSLLMVIKPDLTEFQRFKKAIYGGGNPTLVDAHKFDMELVNDRFEHSAMVLPHRPYALLTGEFRRSNHSAYLGNTFEVWDPDKVFKEAKLVHFSDWPLPKPWIMWPSEGLAEVQPNCGGSHEGTCRERVIWKHLYEDFRQRRKDICRLLSVPAPDWHSVRGAAHSNATEGTAHEAPHAQGEADSRSDSSTEQSFTHHT
;
A
#
# COMPACT_ATOMS: atom_id res chain seq x y z
N MET A 1 19.87 -12.24 -22.71
CA MET A 1 20.93 -12.79 -21.82
C MET A 1 20.37 -12.84 -20.40
N PRO A 2 20.57 -13.92 -19.62
CA PRO A 2 20.22 -13.90 -18.20
C PRO A 2 20.98 -12.76 -17.51
N PRO A 3 20.37 -12.07 -16.53
CA PRO A 3 20.96 -10.90 -15.89
C PRO A 3 22.34 -11.23 -15.31
N LYS A 4 23.30 -10.31 -15.49
CA LYS A 4 24.67 -10.45 -14.98
C LYS A 4 24.62 -10.73 -13.47
N PHE A 5 25.26 -11.82 -13.06
CA PHE A 5 25.34 -12.26 -11.67
C PHE A 5 26.18 -11.27 -10.86
N ASP A 6 25.61 -10.64 -9.84
CA ASP A 6 26.34 -9.79 -8.90
C ASP A 6 27.09 -10.68 -7.89
N PRO A 7 28.43 -10.66 -7.85
CA PRO A 7 29.22 -11.51 -6.97
C PRO A 7 29.06 -11.19 -5.47
N SER A 8 28.47 -10.04 -5.12
CA SER A 8 28.21 -9.63 -3.74
C SER A 8 26.82 -10.05 -3.21
N GLU A 9 25.92 -10.51 -4.09
CA GLU A 9 24.55 -10.86 -3.72
C GLU A 9 24.48 -12.20 -2.99
N VAL A 10 24.07 -12.18 -1.71
CA VAL A 10 23.81 -13.38 -0.90
C VAL A 10 22.36 -13.80 -1.05
N LYS A 11 22.11 -14.96 -1.65
CA LYS A 11 20.76 -15.53 -1.82
C LYS A 11 20.50 -16.62 -0.80
N VAL A 12 19.38 -16.52 -0.09
CA VAL A 12 18.98 -17.53 0.90
C VAL A 12 17.78 -18.32 0.39
N ILE A 13 17.93 -19.64 0.27
CA ILE A 13 16.85 -20.56 -0.13
C ILE A 13 16.55 -21.53 1.01
N HIS A 14 15.26 -21.73 1.30
CA HIS A 14 14.80 -22.76 2.22
C HIS A 14 14.16 -23.92 1.45
N LEU A 15 14.56 -25.14 1.74
CA LEU A 15 14.01 -26.35 1.15
C LEU A 15 13.84 -27.45 2.19
N ARG A 16 12.88 -28.36 1.98
CA ARG A 16 12.68 -29.53 2.84
C ARG A 16 13.42 -30.72 2.24
N ALA A 17 14.27 -31.36 3.03
CA ALA A 17 15.00 -32.58 2.67
C ALA A 17 14.77 -33.67 3.71
N THR A 18 14.90 -34.93 3.30
CA THR A 18 15.01 -36.05 4.24
C THR A 18 16.46 -36.09 4.71
N GLY A 19 16.68 -36.11 6.03
CA GLY A 19 18.03 -36.13 6.57
C GLY A 19 18.77 -37.42 6.26
N GLY A 20 20.07 -37.31 5.99
CA GLY A 20 20.98 -38.44 5.74
C GLY A 20 20.80 -39.14 4.38
N GLU A 21 19.90 -38.64 3.52
CA GLU A 21 19.66 -39.16 2.17
C GLU A 21 19.93 -38.09 1.12
N VAL A 22 20.49 -38.48 -0.03
CA VAL A 22 20.65 -37.57 -1.17
C VAL A 22 19.27 -37.30 -1.76
N GLY A 23 18.82 -36.04 -1.68
CA GLY A 23 17.54 -35.63 -2.24
C GLY A 23 17.48 -35.87 -3.75
N ALA A 24 16.29 -36.23 -4.26
CA ALA A 24 16.09 -36.46 -5.69
C ALA A 24 16.52 -35.23 -6.50
N SER A 25 17.41 -35.42 -7.48
CA SER A 25 17.92 -34.33 -8.32
C SER A 25 16.80 -33.57 -9.04
N SER A 26 15.70 -34.26 -9.38
CA SER A 26 14.49 -33.67 -9.96
C SER A 26 13.76 -32.70 -9.03
N ALA A 27 13.83 -32.88 -7.71
CA ALA A 27 13.21 -31.99 -6.73
C ALA A 27 14.07 -30.75 -6.42
N LEU A 28 15.39 -30.87 -6.58
CA LEU A 28 16.34 -29.78 -6.34
C LEU A 28 16.54 -28.91 -7.58
N ALA A 29 16.62 -29.51 -8.78
CA ALA A 29 16.94 -28.83 -10.03
C ALA A 29 16.11 -27.55 -10.32
N PRO A 30 14.78 -27.51 -10.09
CA PRO A 30 13.98 -26.31 -10.34
C PRO A 30 14.37 -25.11 -9.46
N LYS A 31 14.91 -25.34 -8.25
CA LYS A 31 15.21 -24.28 -7.27
C LYS A 31 16.63 -23.74 -7.35
N ILE A 32 17.60 -24.61 -7.67
CA ILE A 32 19.02 -24.25 -7.68
C ILE A 32 19.63 -24.18 -9.10
N GLY A 33 18.95 -24.75 -10.09
CA GLY A 33 19.34 -24.69 -11.51
C GLY A 33 19.45 -23.27 -12.05
N PRO A 34 18.46 -22.37 -11.80
CA PRO A 34 18.56 -20.96 -12.20
C PRO A 34 19.72 -20.19 -11.55
N LEU A 35 20.32 -20.73 -10.49
CA LEU A 35 21.44 -20.13 -9.77
C LEU A 35 22.81 -20.69 -10.19
N GLY A 36 22.84 -21.58 -11.20
CA GLY A 36 24.07 -22.16 -11.74
C GLY A 36 24.74 -23.17 -10.80
N LEU A 37 23.98 -23.77 -9.88
CA LEU A 37 24.45 -24.80 -8.95
C LEU A 37 24.12 -26.20 -9.47
N SER A 38 25.05 -27.15 -9.29
CA SER A 38 24.82 -28.57 -9.64
C SER A 38 23.91 -29.25 -8.62
N PRO A 39 22.74 -29.81 -9.03
CA PRO A 39 21.83 -30.49 -8.12
C PRO A 39 22.43 -31.72 -7.44
N LYS A 40 23.33 -32.42 -8.12
CA LYS A 40 24.03 -33.57 -7.57
C LYS A 40 24.92 -33.16 -6.40
N LYS A 41 25.77 -32.15 -6.59
CA LYS A 41 26.70 -31.64 -5.57
C LYS A 41 25.97 -31.09 -4.35
N VAL A 42 24.95 -30.25 -4.58
CA VAL A 42 24.15 -29.69 -3.47
C VAL A 42 23.37 -30.79 -2.74
N GLY A 43 22.90 -31.82 -3.44
CA GLY A 43 22.25 -32.98 -2.83
C GLY A 43 23.18 -33.77 -1.89
N GLU A 44 24.44 -33.99 -2.29
CA GLU A 44 25.47 -34.63 -1.46
C GLU A 44 25.84 -33.77 -0.24
N ASP A 45 26.02 -32.46 -0.43
CA ASP A 45 26.31 -31.51 0.65
C ASP A 45 25.16 -31.46 1.68
N ILE A 46 23.91 -31.52 1.22
CA ILE A 46 22.73 -31.61 2.08
C ILE A 46 22.72 -32.93 2.85
N ALA A 47 22.99 -34.06 2.20
CA ALA A 47 23.01 -35.37 2.86
C ALA A 47 24.07 -35.41 3.97
N LYS A 48 25.27 -34.85 3.71
CA LYS A 48 26.36 -34.75 4.69
C LYS A 48 25.99 -33.83 5.87
N ALA A 49 25.43 -32.66 5.61
CA ALA A 49 25.04 -31.71 6.66
C ALA A 49 23.83 -32.17 7.49
N THR A 50 23.03 -33.11 6.96
CA THR A 50 21.82 -33.63 7.63
C THR A 50 21.97 -35.04 8.17
N GLY A 51 23.20 -35.57 8.28
CA GLY A 51 23.47 -36.94 8.79
C GLY A 51 22.86 -37.21 10.16
N ASP A 52 22.91 -36.23 11.07
CA ASP A 52 22.32 -36.31 12.43
C ASP A 52 20.79 -36.38 12.45
N TRP A 53 20.15 -36.19 11.30
CA TRP A 53 18.70 -36.13 11.12
C TRP A 53 18.18 -37.28 10.26
N LYS A 54 18.93 -38.39 10.21
CA LYS A 54 18.65 -39.53 9.34
C LYS A 54 17.20 -40.02 9.48
N GLY A 55 16.46 -40.05 8.37
CA GLY A 55 15.07 -40.50 8.33
C GLY A 55 14.03 -39.46 8.79
N LEU A 56 14.44 -38.23 9.13
CA LEU A 56 13.56 -37.13 9.49
C LEU A 56 13.46 -36.10 8.36
N ARG A 57 12.27 -35.51 8.17
CA ARG A 57 12.10 -34.38 7.26
C ARG A 57 12.51 -33.09 7.96
N VAL A 58 13.63 -32.52 7.53
CA VAL A 58 14.19 -31.28 8.07
C VAL A 58 14.18 -30.17 7.03
N THR A 59 14.11 -28.92 7.51
CA THR A 59 14.25 -27.75 6.65
C THR A 59 15.72 -27.35 6.60
N VAL A 60 16.24 -27.16 5.40
CA VAL A 60 17.62 -26.80 5.15
C VAL A 60 17.64 -25.41 4.52
N LYS A 61 18.47 -24.54 5.07
CA LYS A 61 18.73 -23.19 4.57
C LYS A 61 20.05 -23.24 3.79
N LEU A 62 19.95 -22.96 2.50
CA LEU A 62 21.08 -22.77 1.60
C LEU A 62 21.39 -21.28 1.51
N THR A 63 22.59 -20.88 1.93
CA THR A 63 23.11 -19.53 1.73
C THR A 63 24.05 -19.58 0.53
N ILE A 64 23.66 -18.91 -0.56
CA ILE A 64 24.34 -18.98 -1.85
C ILE A 64 25.05 -17.67 -2.08
N GLN A 65 26.36 -17.73 -2.28
CA GLN A 65 27.20 -16.60 -2.63
C GLN A 65 28.23 -17.08 -3.65
N ASN A 66 28.47 -16.30 -4.71
CA ASN A 66 29.45 -16.63 -5.75
C ASN A 66 29.31 -18.07 -6.32
N ARG A 67 28.07 -18.53 -6.60
CA ARG A 67 27.75 -19.90 -7.06
C ARG A 67 28.27 -21.02 -6.15
N GLN A 68 28.46 -20.74 -4.87
CA GLN A 68 28.72 -21.73 -3.82
C GLN A 68 27.58 -21.71 -2.81
N ALA A 69 27.14 -22.88 -2.36
CA ALA A 69 26.05 -23.02 -1.40
C ALA A 69 26.60 -23.50 -0.05
N GLN A 70 26.38 -22.71 1.00
CA GLN A 70 26.59 -23.14 2.37
C GLN A 70 25.29 -23.74 2.91
N VAL A 71 25.36 -24.96 3.40
CA VAL A 71 24.21 -25.70 3.93
C VAL A 71 24.12 -25.52 5.44
N SER A 72 22.95 -25.10 5.93
CA SER A 72 22.65 -25.03 7.37
C SER A 72 21.31 -25.69 7.65
N VAL A 73 21.23 -26.49 8.71
CA VAL A 73 19.98 -27.14 9.10
C VAL A 73 19.20 -26.20 10.01
N VAL A 74 17.93 -25.98 9.66
CA VAL A 74 17.00 -25.19 10.47
C VAL A 74 16.01 -26.16 11.12
N PRO A 75 16.26 -26.59 12.37
CA PRO A 75 15.40 -27.58 13.02
C PRO A 75 14.00 -27.01 13.29
N SER A 76 13.01 -27.89 13.26
CA SER A 76 11.67 -27.66 13.77
C SER A 76 11.54 -28.24 15.19
N ALA A 77 10.60 -27.72 15.99
CA ALA A 77 10.31 -28.26 17.32
C ALA A 77 10.06 -29.78 17.26
N SER A 78 9.24 -30.22 16.30
CA SER A 78 8.90 -31.64 16.10
C SER A 78 10.14 -32.48 15.78
N SER A 79 11.07 -31.97 14.97
CA SER A 79 12.30 -32.71 14.65
C SER A 79 13.22 -32.86 15.86
N LEU A 80 13.29 -31.85 16.74
CA LEU A 80 14.09 -31.87 17.96
C LEU A 80 13.49 -32.83 19.01
N VAL A 81 12.17 -32.80 19.19
CA VAL A 81 11.45 -33.71 20.08
C VAL A 81 11.63 -35.16 19.61
N ILE A 82 11.47 -35.43 18.32
CA ILE A 82 11.68 -36.78 17.78
C ILE A 82 13.14 -37.24 17.90
N LYS A 83 14.10 -36.32 17.75
CA LYS A 83 15.52 -36.62 17.95
C LYS A 83 15.82 -36.98 19.41
N ALA A 84 15.18 -36.32 20.37
CA ALA A 84 15.32 -36.60 21.80
C ALA A 84 14.78 -37.99 22.19
N LEU A 85 13.74 -38.49 21.51
CA LEU A 85 13.21 -39.85 21.75
C LEU A 85 14.19 -40.98 21.42
N LYS A 86 15.29 -40.70 20.70
CA LYS A 86 16.31 -41.68 20.28
C LYS A 86 15.67 -42.95 19.69
N GLU A 87 14.64 -42.78 18.86
CA GLU A 87 14.00 -43.88 18.14
C GLU A 87 14.88 -44.33 16.95
N PRO A 88 14.89 -45.62 16.60
CA PRO A 88 15.68 -46.12 15.49
C PRO A 88 15.28 -45.44 14.16
N PRO A 89 16.23 -45.28 13.22
CA PRO A 89 15.99 -44.61 11.95
C PRO A 89 14.88 -45.32 11.15
N ARG A 90 13.90 -44.52 10.73
CA ARG A 90 12.60 -45.00 10.24
C ARG A 90 12.62 -45.34 8.75
N ASP A 91 12.10 -46.49 8.37
CA ASP A 91 11.86 -46.86 6.96
C ASP A 91 10.45 -46.43 6.53
N ARG A 92 10.36 -45.28 5.84
CA ARG A 92 9.08 -44.64 5.45
C ARG A 92 8.23 -45.48 4.48
N LYS A 93 8.78 -46.53 3.87
CA LYS A 93 8.06 -47.37 2.91
C LYS A 93 7.19 -48.44 3.57
N LYS A 94 7.48 -48.82 4.82
CA LYS A 94 6.84 -49.98 5.47
C LYS A 94 5.75 -49.61 6.47
N GLU A 95 5.89 -48.50 7.19
CA GLU A 95 4.95 -48.13 8.25
C GLU A 95 4.45 -46.69 8.10
N LYS A 96 3.13 -46.51 8.06
CA LYS A 96 2.44 -45.21 8.03
C LYS A 96 1.74 -45.00 9.38
N ASN A 97 1.73 -43.76 9.90
CA ASN A 97 1.01 -43.33 11.12
C ASN A 97 1.42 -44.06 12.43
N ILE A 98 2.72 -44.09 12.74
CA ILE A 98 3.23 -44.71 13.99
C ILE A 98 3.02 -43.76 15.17
N LYS A 99 2.50 -44.28 16.29
CA LYS A 99 2.39 -43.58 17.58
C LYS A 99 3.74 -43.61 18.29
N HIS A 100 4.22 -42.47 18.78
CA HIS A 100 5.41 -42.40 19.62
C HIS A 100 5.03 -42.82 21.04
N THR A 101 5.60 -43.90 21.58
CA THR A 101 5.25 -44.40 22.92
C THR A 101 6.30 -44.07 23.97
N LYS A 102 7.46 -43.53 23.56
CA LYS A 102 8.57 -43.22 24.47
C LYS A 102 8.34 -41.89 25.20
N SER A 103 8.85 -41.82 26.43
CA SER A 103 8.87 -40.62 27.25
C SER A 103 10.20 -39.87 27.11
N ILE A 104 10.14 -38.53 27.15
CA ILE A 104 11.31 -37.63 27.17
C ILE A 104 11.42 -37.04 28.58
N PRO A 105 12.62 -36.91 29.16
CA PRO A 105 12.78 -36.23 30.44
C PRO A 105 12.51 -34.71 30.30
N LEU A 106 11.93 -34.07 31.32
CA LEU A 106 11.62 -32.63 31.26
C LEU A 106 12.87 -31.77 31.00
N ASP A 107 14.04 -32.17 31.47
CA ASP A 107 15.31 -31.48 31.21
C ASP A 107 15.67 -31.39 29.73
N GLU A 108 15.39 -32.44 28.95
CA GLU A 108 15.61 -32.42 27.50
C GLU A 108 14.59 -31.50 26.81
N ILE A 109 13.36 -31.42 27.31
CA ILE A 109 12.36 -30.46 26.81
C ILE A 109 12.81 -29.02 27.06
N ILE A 110 13.39 -28.72 28.23
CA ILE A 110 13.95 -27.41 28.55
C ILE A 110 15.13 -27.08 27.63
N ALA A 111 16.02 -28.05 27.35
CA ALA A 111 17.13 -27.86 26.41
C ALA A 111 16.65 -27.59 24.96
N ILE A 112 15.59 -28.28 24.52
CA ILE A 112 14.95 -28.03 23.23
C ILE A 112 14.31 -26.64 23.20
N ALA A 113 13.63 -26.23 24.28
CA ALA A 113 13.05 -24.90 24.41
C ALA A 113 14.10 -23.80 24.33
N LYS A 114 15.26 -23.96 24.99
CA LYS A 114 16.40 -23.04 24.87
C LYS A 114 16.90 -22.94 23.43
N THR A 115 17.02 -24.08 22.73
CA THR A 115 17.42 -24.11 21.32
C THR A 115 16.40 -23.44 20.41
N MET A 116 15.11 -23.56 20.68
CA MET A 116 14.01 -22.99 19.88
C MET A 116 13.65 -21.55 20.26
N ARG A 117 14.29 -20.99 21.29
CA ARG A 117 14.00 -19.65 21.83
C ARG A 117 14.08 -18.55 20.78
N PHE A 118 15.01 -18.64 19.83
CA PHE A 118 15.17 -17.64 18.77
C PHE A 118 13.96 -17.55 17.82
N LYS A 119 13.11 -18.59 17.77
CA LYS A 119 11.87 -18.62 16.98
C LYS A 119 10.62 -18.38 17.81
N SER A 120 10.68 -18.62 19.12
CA SER A 120 9.55 -18.48 20.03
C SER A 120 9.21 -17.00 20.26
N MET A 121 7.92 -16.70 20.36
CA MET A 121 7.42 -15.35 20.67
C MET A 121 7.01 -15.20 22.14
N ALA A 122 7.20 -16.23 22.97
CA ALA A 122 6.90 -16.21 24.39
C ALA A 122 7.75 -15.17 25.15
N LYS A 123 7.16 -14.53 26.16
CA LYS A 123 7.86 -13.54 27.01
C LYS A 123 8.99 -14.19 27.81
N ASP A 124 8.72 -15.33 28.43
CA ASP A 124 9.63 -16.02 29.35
C ASP A 124 9.94 -17.45 28.85
N LEU A 125 10.99 -18.07 29.39
CA LEU A 125 11.37 -19.44 29.02
C LEU A 125 10.25 -20.44 29.32
N LYS A 126 9.50 -20.21 30.42
CA LYS A 126 8.26 -20.92 30.76
C LYS A 126 7.30 -21.04 29.57
N GLY A 127 7.06 -19.94 28.86
CA GLY A 127 6.17 -19.95 27.70
C GLY A 127 6.73 -20.74 26.51
N THR A 128 8.05 -20.69 26.28
CA THR A 128 8.68 -21.51 25.23
C THR A 128 8.65 -23.00 25.59
N VAL A 129 8.80 -23.37 26.86
CA VAL A 129 8.66 -24.76 27.32
C VAL A 129 7.23 -25.27 27.05
N LYS A 130 6.20 -24.47 27.35
CA LYS A 130 4.80 -24.82 27.04
C LYS A 130 4.55 -25.03 25.53
N GLU A 131 5.20 -24.25 24.66
CA GLU A 131 5.13 -24.45 23.20
C GLU A 131 5.74 -25.79 22.77
N ILE A 132 6.87 -26.19 23.38
CA ILE A 132 7.51 -27.49 23.10
C ILE A 132 6.66 -28.63 23.67
N LEU A 133 6.06 -28.48 24.86
CA LEU A 133 5.12 -29.47 25.43
C LEU A 133 3.88 -29.67 24.55
N GLY A 134 3.33 -28.60 23.97
CA GLY A 134 2.24 -28.72 22.98
C GLY A 134 2.66 -29.47 21.71
N THR A 135 3.93 -29.32 21.30
CA THR A 135 4.49 -30.11 20.21
C THR A 135 4.65 -31.59 20.62
N ALA A 136 5.12 -31.87 21.83
CA ALA A 136 5.26 -33.22 22.38
C ALA A 136 3.91 -33.95 22.43
N PHE A 137 2.85 -33.25 22.87
CA PHE A 137 1.48 -33.77 22.87
C PHE A 137 1.00 -34.14 21.45
N SER A 138 1.24 -33.26 20.48
CA SER A 138 0.86 -33.50 19.07
C SER A 138 1.64 -34.67 18.44
N THR A 139 2.89 -34.88 18.87
CA THR A 139 3.68 -36.05 18.48
C THR A 139 3.29 -37.32 19.25
N GLY A 140 2.47 -37.23 20.30
CA GLY A 140 2.06 -38.36 21.13
C GLY A 140 3.11 -38.82 22.14
N CYS A 141 4.15 -38.02 22.41
CA CYS A 141 5.21 -38.36 23.37
C CYS A 141 4.74 -38.07 24.79
N GLN A 142 5.23 -38.84 25.76
CA GLN A 142 5.09 -38.54 27.18
C GLN A 142 6.28 -37.70 27.67
N VAL A 143 6.08 -36.96 28.77
CA VAL A 143 7.14 -36.22 29.45
C VAL A 143 7.18 -36.69 30.90
N ASP A 144 8.32 -37.24 31.33
CA ASP A 144 8.47 -37.93 32.62
C ASP A 144 7.36 -38.95 32.94
N GLY A 145 6.92 -39.71 31.92
CA GLY A 145 5.85 -40.71 32.04
C GLY A 145 4.44 -40.14 32.19
N ARG A 146 4.29 -38.81 32.19
CA ARG A 146 3.01 -38.11 32.30
C ARG A 146 2.59 -37.51 30.96
N SER A 147 1.31 -37.14 30.85
CA SER A 147 0.81 -36.41 29.69
C SER A 147 1.48 -35.03 29.64
N PRO A 148 1.96 -34.56 28.47
CA PRO A 148 2.50 -33.21 28.34
C PRO A 148 1.51 -32.10 28.72
N LYS A 149 0.20 -32.42 28.70
CA LYS A 149 -0.85 -31.51 29.16
C LYS A 149 -0.80 -31.33 30.68
N ASP A 150 -0.72 -32.43 31.43
CA ASP A 150 -0.67 -32.39 32.89
C ASP A 150 0.60 -31.67 33.35
N VAL A 151 1.74 -31.96 32.72
CA VAL A 151 3.01 -31.24 33.00
C VAL A 151 2.89 -29.75 32.66
N SER A 152 2.16 -29.38 31.61
CA SER A 152 1.92 -27.97 31.27
C SER A 152 1.02 -27.27 32.28
N ASP A 153 0.06 -27.98 32.87
CA ASP A 153 -0.86 -27.46 33.88
C ASP A 153 -0.12 -27.29 35.23
N ASP A 154 0.76 -28.22 35.61
CA ASP A 154 1.64 -28.12 36.79
C ASP A 154 2.65 -26.97 36.67
N ILE A 155 3.17 -26.73 35.47
CA ILE A 155 4.00 -25.56 35.17
C ILE A 155 3.19 -24.27 35.34
N GLU A 156 1.91 -24.26 34.95
CA GLU A 156 1.05 -23.08 35.10
C GLU A 156 0.69 -22.82 36.57
N SER A 157 0.34 -23.86 37.33
CA SER A 157 0.03 -23.78 38.77
C SER A 157 1.24 -23.44 39.63
N GLY A 158 2.45 -23.62 39.10
CA GLY A 158 3.71 -23.32 39.79
C GLY A 158 4.26 -24.49 40.61
N GLU A 159 3.69 -25.70 40.46
CA GLU A 159 4.22 -26.92 41.08
C GLU A 159 5.57 -27.37 40.47
N ILE A 160 5.78 -27.06 39.19
CA ILE A 160 7.05 -27.29 38.49
C ILE A 160 7.70 -25.94 38.17
N GLU A 161 8.75 -25.61 38.90
CA GLU A 161 9.56 -24.42 38.64
C GLU A 161 10.50 -24.66 37.45
N ILE A 162 10.37 -23.83 36.42
CA ILE A 162 11.31 -23.81 35.29
C ILE A 162 12.41 -22.81 35.64
N PRO A 163 13.69 -23.16 35.46
CA PRO A 163 14.79 -22.23 35.68
C PRO A 163 14.59 -20.95 34.86
N ASP A 164 14.44 -19.82 35.55
CA ASP A 164 14.46 -18.50 34.96
C ASP A 164 15.92 -18.17 34.59
N ASP A 165 16.42 -18.78 33.52
CA ASP A 165 17.63 -18.27 32.88
C ASP A 165 17.35 -16.81 32.50
N GLU A 166 18.19 -15.88 32.96
CA GLU A 166 18.16 -14.43 32.74
C GLU A 166 18.29 -14.02 31.26
N MET A 167 17.44 -14.56 30.40
CA MET A 167 17.26 -14.19 29.01
C MET A 167 15.78 -13.88 28.76
N ARG A 168 15.25 -12.99 29.61
CA ARG A 168 14.08 -12.18 29.23
C ARG A 168 14.41 -11.50 27.91
N ARG A 169 13.52 -11.60 26.93
CA ARG A 169 13.67 -10.83 25.69
C ARG A 169 13.64 -9.36 26.11
N ARG A 170 14.81 -8.70 26.16
CA ARG A 170 14.96 -7.31 26.60
C ARG A 170 13.86 -6.50 25.95
N ARG A 171 13.09 -5.79 26.78
CA ARG A 171 12.11 -4.84 26.26
C ARG A 171 12.89 -3.86 25.37
N SER A 172 12.28 -3.30 24.32
CA SER A 172 13.02 -2.49 23.32
C SER A 172 13.84 -1.33 23.93
N ASP A 173 13.44 -0.93 25.13
CA ASP A 173 13.98 0.03 26.08
C ASP A 173 15.21 -0.46 26.89
N GLU A 174 15.46 -1.76 26.96
CA GLU A 174 16.53 -2.40 27.77
C GLU A 174 17.71 -2.94 26.95
N LEU A 175 17.62 -2.92 25.61
CA LEU A 175 18.72 -3.32 24.73
C LEU A 175 19.92 -2.37 24.92
N PRO A 176 21.16 -2.88 25.04
CA PRO A 176 22.32 -2.01 25.12
C PRO A 176 22.42 -1.29 23.78
N ARG A 177 22.28 0.04 23.79
CA ARG A 177 22.71 0.85 22.67
C ARG A 177 24.20 0.58 22.50
N PHE A 178 24.58 -0.02 21.37
CA PHE A 178 25.97 -0.12 20.96
C PHE A 178 26.47 1.31 20.71
N VAL A 179 26.84 2.01 21.78
CA VAL A 179 27.61 3.24 21.71
C VAL A 179 29.05 2.77 21.54
N ARG A 180 29.55 2.89 20.31
CA ARG A 180 30.98 2.73 20.06
C ARG A 180 31.67 3.91 20.72
N GLU A 181 32.17 3.73 21.94
CA GLU A 181 33.14 4.68 22.51
C GLU A 181 34.42 4.56 21.67
N VAL A 182 34.60 5.53 20.78
CA VAL A 182 35.87 5.70 20.08
C VAL A 182 36.69 6.64 20.96
N GLU A 183 37.63 6.09 21.72
CA GLU A 183 38.70 6.90 22.30
C GLU A 183 39.52 7.53 21.17
N PRO A 184 39.62 8.87 21.08
CA PRO A 184 40.44 9.49 20.06
C PRO A 184 41.92 9.34 20.44
N ARG A 185 42.64 8.53 19.67
CA ARG A 185 44.11 8.63 19.62
C ARG A 185 44.46 10.00 19.05
N ALA A 186 45.14 10.84 19.84
CA ALA A 186 45.60 12.15 19.42
C ALA A 186 46.65 12.01 18.30
N PHE A 187 46.21 12.10 17.03
CA PHE A 187 47.07 12.12 15.87
C PHE A 187 47.58 13.55 15.63
N ARG A 188 48.84 13.79 15.98
CA ARG A 188 49.50 15.10 15.83
C ARG A 188 49.85 15.36 14.36
N TRP A 189 49.17 16.34 13.75
CA TRP A 189 49.53 16.86 12.44
C TRP A 189 50.80 17.72 12.48
N ARG A 190 51.77 17.41 11.61
CA ARG A 190 52.90 18.31 11.33
C ARG A 190 52.38 19.48 10.47
N ARG A 191 52.71 20.72 10.84
CA ARG A 191 52.29 21.99 10.17
C ARG A 191 52.39 22.01 8.64
N ARG A 192 53.26 21.20 8.03
CA ARG A 192 53.41 21.13 6.55
C ARG A 192 52.21 20.47 5.85
N SER A 193 51.47 19.58 6.52
CA SER A 193 50.31 18.89 5.93
C SER A 193 49.13 19.82 5.66
N TRP A 194 49.00 20.92 6.42
CA TRP A 194 47.97 21.94 6.19
C TRP A 194 48.20 22.75 4.91
N ILE A 195 49.47 22.95 4.51
CA ILE A 195 49.83 23.71 3.32
C ILE A 195 49.43 22.92 2.06
N TYR A 196 49.74 21.62 2.02
CA TYR A 196 49.37 20.77 0.88
C TYR A 196 47.86 20.64 0.71
N ILE A 197 47.11 20.62 1.81
CA ILE A 197 45.64 20.54 1.77
C ILE A 197 45.01 21.86 1.37
N GLY A 198 45.59 22.99 1.77
CA GLY A 198 45.18 24.31 1.27
C GLY A 198 45.36 24.44 -0.24
N ILE A 199 46.50 23.99 -0.78
CA ILE A 199 46.77 24.01 -2.23
C ILE A 199 45.81 23.08 -2.97
N PHE A 200 45.56 21.87 -2.45
CA PHE A 200 44.62 20.92 -3.05
C PHE A 200 43.19 21.45 -3.07
N LEU A 201 42.73 22.08 -1.97
CA LEU A 201 41.38 22.67 -1.91
C LEU A 201 41.22 23.88 -2.83
N LEU A 202 42.26 24.71 -2.98
CA LEU A 202 42.25 25.83 -3.92
C LEU A 202 42.19 25.34 -5.38
N ALA A 203 42.96 24.30 -5.71
CA ALA A 203 42.91 23.66 -7.03
C ALA A 203 41.54 23.03 -7.32
N CYS A 204 40.95 22.35 -6.33
CA CYS A 204 39.59 21.79 -6.46
C CYS A 204 38.51 22.87 -6.60
N TRP A 205 38.65 24.02 -5.94
CA TRP A 205 37.70 25.12 -6.04
C TRP A 205 37.73 25.81 -7.41
N ILE A 206 38.93 25.95 -8.00
CA ILE A 206 39.12 26.54 -9.34
C ILE A 206 38.68 25.57 -10.44
N LEU A 207 38.98 24.27 -10.29
CA LEU A 207 38.66 23.26 -11.31
C LEU A 207 37.22 22.74 -11.25
N TYR A 208 36.50 22.95 -10.14
CA TYR A 208 35.12 22.50 -9.96
C TYR A 208 34.24 23.56 -9.27
N PRO A 209 33.83 24.64 -9.97
CA PRO A 209 32.80 25.53 -9.45
C PRO A 209 31.49 24.75 -9.25
N ARG A 210 31.09 24.57 -7.99
CA ARG A 210 29.87 23.86 -7.60
C ARG A 210 28.62 24.58 -8.10
N ARG A 211 27.80 23.91 -8.92
CA ARG A 211 26.36 24.16 -8.99
C ARG A 211 25.69 23.55 -7.75
N PRO A 212 24.69 24.20 -7.12
CA PRO A 212 24.02 23.66 -5.96
C PRO A 212 23.13 22.48 -6.39
N SER A 213 23.43 21.29 -5.87
CA SER A 213 22.52 20.14 -5.87
C SER A 213 22.01 19.96 -4.44
N TYR A 214 20.70 20.05 -4.30
CA TYR A 214 19.94 19.90 -3.07
C TYR A 214 19.89 18.41 -2.68
N ASP A 215 20.65 18.02 -1.65
CA ASP A 215 20.65 16.66 -1.07
C ASP A 215 19.80 16.69 0.21
N ASP A 216 18.62 16.08 0.12
CA ASP A 216 17.65 15.96 1.21
C ASP A 216 17.92 14.68 2.02
N ARG A 217 18.73 14.80 3.07
CA ARG A 217 18.78 13.83 4.16
C ARG A 217 18.89 14.51 5.51
N HIS A 218 17.79 15.13 5.94
CA HIS A 218 17.50 15.30 7.36
C HIS A 218 16.54 14.19 7.84
N THR A 219 17.11 13.10 8.34
CA THR A 219 16.42 12.16 9.23
C THR A 219 16.19 12.84 10.57
N ILE A 220 15.14 13.65 10.65
CA ILE A 220 14.56 14.03 11.94
C ILE A 220 13.85 12.78 12.47
N LYS A 221 14.39 12.21 13.55
CA LYS A 221 13.68 11.26 14.41
C LYS A 221 12.50 11.98 15.08
N THR A 222 11.43 12.24 14.34
CA THR A 222 10.11 12.45 14.93
C THR A 222 9.45 11.10 15.12
N LYS A 223 8.83 10.88 16.28
CA LYS A 223 7.94 9.75 16.56
C LYS A 223 6.75 9.82 15.60
N GLY A 224 6.92 9.28 14.38
CA GLY A 224 5.93 9.38 13.30
C GLY A 224 4.64 8.64 13.66
N SER A 225 3.49 9.14 13.17
CA SER A 225 2.23 8.42 13.33
C SER A 225 2.32 7.06 12.63
N LYS A 226 1.67 6.05 13.21
CA LYS A 226 1.52 4.74 12.57
C LYS A 226 0.43 4.73 11.49
N HIS A 227 -0.40 5.75 11.46
CA HIS A 227 -1.59 5.87 10.62
C HIS A 227 -1.45 7.07 9.70
N VAL A 228 -1.91 6.93 8.45
CA VAL A 228 -1.79 7.98 7.44
C VAL A 228 -2.99 8.02 6.51
N TYR A 229 -3.42 9.22 6.12
CA TYR A 229 -4.29 9.44 4.97
C TYR A 229 -3.46 9.60 3.70
N SER A 230 -3.82 8.87 2.65
CA SER A 230 -3.17 8.90 1.34
C SER A 230 -4.09 9.58 0.33
N LEU A 231 -3.65 10.72 -0.18
CA LEU A 231 -4.30 11.46 -1.26
C LEU A 231 -3.39 11.48 -2.49
N TYR A 232 -3.96 11.77 -3.65
CA TYR A 232 -3.22 11.91 -4.89
C TYR A 232 -3.77 13.08 -5.71
N ALA A 233 -2.91 13.64 -6.55
CA ALA A 233 -3.25 14.64 -7.55
C ALA A 233 -2.67 14.21 -8.91
N THR A 234 -3.47 14.34 -9.95
CA THR A 234 -3.08 14.07 -11.34
C THR A 234 -3.02 15.34 -12.18
N ASP A 235 -3.72 16.38 -11.75
CA ASP A 235 -3.89 17.68 -12.39
C ASP A 235 -4.23 18.76 -11.35
N SER A 236 -4.31 20.02 -11.77
CA SER A 236 -4.56 21.16 -10.88
C SER A 236 -5.93 21.09 -10.18
N ALA A 237 -6.94 20.46 -10.81
CA ALA A 237 -8.26 20.32 -10.22
C ALA A 237 -8.23 19.34 -9.03
N THR A 238 -7.70 18.14 -9.26
CA THR A 238 -7.51 17.08 -8.26
C THR A 238 -6.55 17.51 -7.14
N LEU A 239 -5.54 18.35 -7.43
CA LEU A 239 -4.71 18.97 -6.40
C LEU A 239 -5.54 19.80 -5.43
N CYS A 240 -6.38 20.69 -5.94
CA CYS A 240 -7.26 21.46 -5.07
C CYS A 240 -8.21 20.54 -4.29
N HIS A 241 -8.76 19.49 -4.89
CA HIS A 241 -9.65 18.58 -4.17
C HIS A 241 -8.92 17.87 -3.01
N ALA A 242 -7.69 17.43 -3.24
CA ALA A 242 -6.84 16.90 -2.19
C ALA A 242 -6.65 17.94 -1.07
N VAL A 243 -6.39 19.21 -1.41
CA VAL A 243 -6.32 20.31 -0.42
C VAL A 243 -7.62 20.51 0.35
N LEU A 244 -8.79 20.39 -0.29
CA LEU A 244 -10.09 20.46 0.38
C LEU A 244 -10.28 19.30 1.37
N LEU A 245 -9.82 18.10 1.03
CA LEU A 245 -9.84 16.95 1.93
C LEU A 245 -8.86 17.12 3.10
N LEU A 246 -7.68 17.65 2.84
CA LEU A 246 -6.69 17.98 3.88
C LEU A 246 -7.23 19.01 4.88
N ASP A 247 -7.94 20.04 4.39
CA ASP A 247 -8.65 21.00 5.22
C ASP A 247 -9.74 20.32 6.06
N ALA A 248 -10.56 19.45 5.45
CA ALA A 248 -11.59 18.71 6.17
C ALA A 248 -11.01 17.82 7.28
N LEU A 249 -9.96 17.06 6.98
CA LEU A 249 -9.26 16.23 7.97
C LEU A 249 -8.69 17.07 9.12
N ALA A 250 -8.21 18.29 8.83
CA ALA A 250 -7.74 19.23 9.84
C ALA A 250 -8.90 19.75 10.71
N ARG A 251 -10.01 20.19 10.09
CA ARG A 251 -11.21 20.69 10.79
C ARG A 251 -11.84 19.64 11.70
N HIS A 252 -11.83 18.37 11.27
CA HIS A 252 -12.35 17.26 12.07
C HIS A 252 -11.33 16.69 13.08
N GLY A 253 -10.16 17.32 13.23
CA GLY A 253 -9.20 17.01 14.29
C GLY A 253 -8.45 15.69 14.12
N SER A 254 -8.32 15.19 12.89
CA SER A 254 -7.59 13.93 12.64
C SER A 254 -6.12 14.06 13.03
N LYS A 255 -5.63 13.06 13.77
CA LYS A 255 -4.25 12.98 14.27
C LYS A 255 -3.32 12.14 13.38
N ALA A 256 -3.87 11.50 12.34
CA ALA A 256 -3.08 10.71 11.42
C ALA A 256 -2.16 11.59 10.57
N ASP A 257 -1.04 11.01 10.13
CA ASP A 257 -0.17 11.67 9.16
C ASP A 257 -0.94 11.85 7.84
N ARG A 258 -0.45 12.75 6.97
CA ARG A 258 -1.08 13.01 5.68
C ARG A 258 -0.02 12.92 4.60
N VAL A 259 -0.33 12.20 3.53
CA VAL A 259 0.53 12.04 2.36
C VAL A 259 -0.23 12.50 1.12
N LEU A 260 0.46 13.23 0.26
CA LEU A 260 -0.04 13.61 -1.06
C LEU A 260 0.96 13.17 -2.12
N PHE A 261 0.51 12.30 -3.03
CA PHE A 261 1.23 11.96 -4.25
C PHE A 261 0.88 12.96 -5.36
N TYR A 262 1.89 13.50 -6.05
CA TYR A 262 1.68 14.48 -7.11
C TYR A 262 2.70 14.29 -8.24
N PRO A 263 2.50 14.87 -9.44
CA PRO A 263 3.40 14.69 -10.57
C PRO A 263 4.83 15.19 -10.28
N LYS A 264 5.84 14.39 -10.62
CA LYS A 264 7.28 14.74 -10.41
C LYS A 264 7.75 16.03 -11.05
N HIS A 265 7.09 16.50 -12.10
CA HIS A 265 7.50 17.70 -12.84
C HIS A 265 6.97 18.98 -12.19
N TRP A 266 6.09 18.89 -11.19
CA TRP A 266 5.68 20.03 -10.38
C TRP A 266 6.72 20.29 -9.30
N ASP A 267 6.94 21.56 -8.97
CA ASP A 267 7.86 21.99 -7.94
C ASP A 267 7.15 22.76 -6.82
N LEU A 268 7.93 23.22 -5.84
CA LEU A 268 7.45 23.98 -4.68
C LEU A 268 7.88 25.45 -4.74
N VAL A 269 8.43 25.88 -5.87
CA VAL A 269 8.93 27.23 -6.09
C VAL A 269 7.80 28.04 -6.69
N ILE A 270 7.25 28.95 -5.88
CA ILE A 270 6.20 29.85 -6.35
C ILE A 270 6.84 30.85 -7.31
N SER A 271 6.60 30.64 -8.61
CA SER A 271 7.16 31.48 -9.66
C SER A 271 6.51 32.86 -9.69
N ASP A 272 5.18 32.92 -9.57
CA ASP A 272 4.41 34.16 -9.51
C ASP A 272 3.09 34.01 -8.73
N SER A 273 2.29 35.08 -8.71
CA SER A 273 0.98 35.07 -8.05
C SER A 273 -0.06 34.21 -8.77
N LYS A 274 0.15 33.81 -10.01
CA LYS A 274 -0.75 32.96 -10.80
C LYS A 274 -0.43 31.48 -10.68
N ASP A 275 0.79 31.12 -10.29
CA ASP A 275 1.25 29.76 -10.02
C ASP A 275 0.50 29.15 -8.83
N ARG A 276 -0.66 28.58 -9.14
CA ARG A 276 -1.59 28.08 -8.14
C ARG A 276 -1.17 26.72 -7.61
N ASP A 277 -0.59 25.88 -8.45
CA ASP A 277 -0.25 24.52 -8.08
C ASP A 277 0.90 24.49 -7.07
N SER A 278 1.97 25.26 -7.31
CA SER A 278 3.06 25.43 -6.33
C SER A 278 2.55 26.02 -5.02
N GLN A 279 1.66 27.02 -5.08
CA GLN A 279 1.06 27.62 -3.89
C GLN A 279 0.21 26.63 -3.08
N LEU A 280 -0.56 25.76 -3.75
CA LEU A 280 -1.37 24.72 -3.11
C LEU A 280 -0.51 23.62 -2.50
N LEU A 281 0.57 23.20 -3.18
CA LEU A 281 1.52 22.24 -2.63
C LEU A 281 2.24 22.80 -1.39
N VAL A 282 2.70 24.05 -1.45
CA VAL A 282 3.29 24.76 -0.31
C VAL A 282 2.28 24.88 0.84
N MET A 283 1.02 25.21 0.55
CA MET A 283 -0.07 25.21 1.54
C MET A 283 -0.26 23.83 2.17
N ALA A 284 -0.29 22.76 1.36
CA ALA A 284 -0.43 21.39 1.85
C ALA A 284 0.71 21.03 2.82
N ARG A 285 1.95 21.33 2.46
CA ARG A 285 3.13 21.12 3.31
C ARG A 285 3.08 21.94 4.60
N ASP A 286 2.83 23.24 4.49
CA ASP A 286 3.09 24.18 5.58
C ASP A 286 1.89 24.32 6.51
N LYS A 287 0.67 24.41 5.97
CA LYS A 287 -0.57 24.53 6.75
C LYS A 287 -1.05 23.18 7.27
N TYR A 288 -1.08 22.17 6.40
CA TYR A 288 -1.67 20.87 6.72
C TYR A 288 -0.65 19.80 7.10
N LYS A 289 0.65 20.14 7.15
CA LYS A 289 1.77 19.26 7.53
C LYS A 289 1.83 17.97 6.71
N VAL A 290 1.50 18.09 5.42
CA VAL A 290 1.47 16.97 4.48
C VAL A 290 2.87 16.59 4.05
N LYS A 291 3.13 15.28 4.03
CA LYS A 291 4.30 14.69 3.41
C LYS A 291 4.06 14.60 1.90
N LEU A 292 4.73 15.47 1.16
CA LEU A 292 4.62 15.55 -0.30
C LEU A 292 5.53 14.51 -0.95
N HIS A 293 4.96 13.69 -1.83
CA HIS A 293 5.67 12.62 -2.54
C HIS A 293 5.57 12.83 -4.06
N PRO A 294 6.60 13.43 -4.70
CA PRO A 294 6.63 13.55 -6.16
C PRO A 294 6.75 12.16 -6.77
N THR A 295 5.77 11.77 -7.59
CA THR A 295 5.70 10.44 -8.21
C THR A 295 5.47 10.49 -9.71
N THR A 296 5.82 9.39 -10.36
CA THR A 296 5.34 9.11 -11.72
C THR A 296 3.90 8.61 -11.58
N LEU A 297 2.96 9.27 -12.27
CA LEU A 297 1.55 8.91 -12.23
C LEU A 297 1.36 7.48 -12.77
N LEU A 298 0.43 6.76 -12.15
CA LEU A 298 0.04 5.42 -12.60
C LEU A 298 -1.22 5.57 -13.47
N SER A 299 -1.12 5.12 -14.72
CA SER A 299 -2.22 5.08 -15.68
C SER A 299 -2.32 3.67 -16.26
N VAL A 300 -3.53 3.23 -16.59
CA VAL A 300 -3.78 1.93 -17.25
C VAL A 300 -3.47 2.01 -18.75
N GLU A 301 -3.54 3.19 -19.36
CA GLU A 301 -3.03 3.41 -20.72
C GLU A 301 -1.52 3.73 -20.67
N GLY A 302 -0.73 2.96 -21.40
CA GLY A 302 0.69 3.26 -21.59
C GLY A 302 0.83 4.64 -22.23
N ARG A 303 1.62 5.54 -21.63
CA ARG A 303 1.93 6.85 -22.23
C ARG A 303 2.62 6.62 -23.58
N THR A 304 1.92 6.88 -24.67
CA THR A 304 2.56 7.18 -25.96
C THR A 304 2.67 8.69 -26.06
N THR A 305 3.91 9.20 -26.01
CA THR A 305 4.32 10.61 -26.20
C THR A 305 3.84 11.61 -25.13
N ASP A 306 4.51 12.76 -25.07
CA ASP A 306 4.34 13.81 -24.05
C ASP A 306 3.02 14.61 -24.17
N GLU A 307 2.02 14.05 -24.85
CA GLU A 307 0.67 14.60 -24.94
C GLU A 307 -0.29 13.82 -24.03
N TRP A 308 -1.03 14.55 -23.20
CA TRP A 308 -2.04 14.01 -22.29
C TRP A 308 -3.33 13.73 -23.07
N THR A 309 -3.64 12.45 -23.32
CA THR A 309 -4.81 12.03 -24.12
C THR A 309 -5.97 11.45 -23.29
N GLY A 310 -6.27 12.02 -22.12
CA GLY A 310 -7.59 11.83 -21.49
C GLY A 310 -7.64 11.54 -19.98
N THR A 311 -8.64 12.18 -19.36
CA THR A 311 -9.38 11.95 -18.11
C THR A 311 -8.75 11.27 -16.88
N TRP A 312 -9.12 11.83 -15.71
CA TRP A 312 -8.83 11.33 -14.36
C TRP A 312 -9.34 9.91 -14.08
N ASP A 313 -10.33 9.43 -14.84
CA ASP A 313 -10.94 8.10 -14.75
C ASP A 313 -9.94 6.96 -15.08
N LYS A 314 -8.90 7.26 -15.86
CA LYS A 314 -7.84 6.30 -16.24
C LYS A 314 -6.67 6.25 -15.26
N SER A 315 -6.65 7.13 -14.25
CA SER A 315 -5.57 7.19 -13.26
C SER A 315 -5.82 6.21 -12.11
N VAL A 316 -4.88 5.28 -11.95
CA VAL A 316 -4.81 4.34 -10.81
C VAL A 316 -3.77 4.79 -9.78
N THR A 317 -3.43 6.09 -9.79
CA THR A 317 -2.40 6.67 -8.89
C THR A 317 -2.75 6.50 -7.42
N LYS A 318 -4.04 6.31 -7.06
CA LYS A 318 -4.46 5.95 -5.69
C LYS A 318 -3.76 4.70 -5.14
N PHE A 319 -3.32 3.76 -5.99
CA PHE A 319 -2.56 2.58 -5.56
C PHE A 319 -1.15 2.89 -5.07
N MET A 320 -0.66 4.11 -5.23
CA MET A 320 0.56 4.57 -4.54
C MET A 320 0.43 4.41 -3.02
N ALA A 321 -0.78 4.36 -2.46
CA ALA A 321 -1.05 4.05 -1.05
C ALA A 321 -0.39 2.73 -0.58
N PHE A 322 -0.30 1.70 -1.42
CA PHE A 322 0.35 0.43 -1.07
C PHE A 322 1.88 0.58 -0.86
N SER A 323 2.49 1.63 -1.41
CA SER A 323 3.93 1.89 -1.27
C SER A 323 4.32 2.42 0.12
N LEU A 324 3.35 2.84 0.94
CA LEU A 324 3.55 3.46 2.25
C LEU A 324 3.86 2.43 3.35
N ALA A 325 4.78 1.49 3.08
CA ALA A 325 5.15 0.35 3.94
C ALA A 325 5.76 0.74 5.31
N SER A 326 6.08 2.02 5.53
CA SER A 326 6.50 2.54 6.83
C SER A 326 5.34 2.73 7.82
N TYR A 327 4.10 2.73 7.34
CA TYR A 327 2.89 2.89 8.16
C TYR A 327 2.21 1.55 8.42
N GLU A 328 1.50 1.46 9.53
CA GLU A 328 0.74 0.26 9.91
C GLU A 328 -0.59 0.18 9.15
N ARG A 329 -1.26 1.32 8.95
CA ARG A 329 -2.52 1.44 8.21
C ARG A 329 -2.55 2.73 7.39
N VAL A 330 -3.08 2.62 6.18
CA VAL A 330 -3.34 3.75 5.28
C VAL A 330 -4.82 3.82 4.97
N ILE A 331 -5.43 5.00 5.07
CA ILE A 331 -6.74 5.28 4.46
C ILE A 331 -6.49 6.02 3.16
N ALA A 332 -6.74 5.36 2.03
CA ALA A 332 -6.68 5.97 0.71
C ALA A 332 -8.08 6.44 0.29
N LEU A 333 -8.16 7.66 -0.21
CA LEU A 333 -9.42 8.32 -0.57
C LEU A 333 -9.42 8.71 -2.04
N ASP A 334 -10.62 8.71 -2.64
CA ASP A 334 -10.81 9.25 -3.98
C ASP A 334 -10.64 10.78 -4.05
N SER A 335 -10.55 11.29 -5.27
CA SER A 335 -10.36 12.71 -5.54
C SER A 335 -11.66 13.53 -5.66
N ASP A 336 -12.81 12.88 -5.86
CA ASP A 336 -14.12 13.50 -6.09
C ASP A 336 -15.12 13.19 -4.97
N ILE A 337 -14.61 13.22 -3.73
CA ILE A 337 -15.39 13.07 -2.49
C ILE A 337 -15.33 14.34 -1.64
N THR A 338 -16.21 14.43 -0.66
CA THR A 338 -16.13 15.39 0.45
C THR A 338 -16.34 14.68 1.79
N LEU A 339 -15.63 15.14 2.82
CA LEU A 339 -15.73 14.60 4.18
C LEU A 339 -16.63 15.50 5.02
N LEU A 340 -17.58 14.88 5.72
CA LEU A 340 -18.48 15.51 6.68
C LEU A 340 -18.07 15.22 8.13
N SER A 341 -17.20 14.24 8.34
CA SER A 341 -16.71 13.85 9.67
C SER A 341 -15.33 13.18 9.59
N SER A 342 -14.75 12.90 10.76
CA SER A 342 -13.51 12.10 10.86
C SER A 342 -13.77 10.63 10.52
N LEU A 343 -12.76 10.02 9.90
CA LEU A 343 -12.70 8.58 9.57
C LEU A 343 -11.66 7.83 10.42
N ASP A 344 -11.12 8.47 11.46
CA ASP A 344 -10.00 7.93 12.26
C ASP A 344 -10.35 6.58 12.92
N GLU A 345 -11.62 6.31 13.20
CA GLU A 345 -12.07 5.01 13.73
C GLU A 345 -11.74 3.83 12.82
N LEU A 346 -11.61 4.06 11.51
CA LEU A 346 -11.28 3.01 10.56
C LEU A 346 -9.84 2.50 10.71
N PHE A 347 -8.95 3.28 11.32
CA PHE A 347 -7.61 2.79 11.68
C PHE A 347 -7.67 1.68 12.74
N ALA A 348 -8.71 1.67 13.59
CA ALA A 348 -8.88 0.72 14.67
C ALA A 348 -9.50 -0.62 14.25
N LEU A 349 -9.90 -0.81 12.98
CA LEU A 349 -10.41 -2.11 12.51
C LEU A 349 -9.37 -3.24 12.75
N PRO A 350 -9.82 -4.49 12.88
CA PRO A 350 -8.93 -5.63 13.00
C PRO A 350 -7.92 -5.73 11.84
N PRO A 351 -6.76 -6.38 12.05
CA PRO A 351 -5.76 -6.55 10.99
C PRO A 351 -6.35 -7.21 9.75
N THR A 352 -6.34 -6.49 8.62
CA THR A 352 -6.77 -6.98 7.31
C THR A 352 -5.83 -6.43 6.23
N SER A 353 -5.74 -7.12 5.09
CA SER A 353 -4.96 -6.65 3.94
C SER A 353 -5.56 -5.36 3.37
N ILE A 354 -6.88 -5.35 3.21
CA ILE A 354 -7.65 -4.21 2.76
C ILE A 354 -9.07 -4.29 3.32
N ALA A 355 -9.69 -3.14 3.59
CA ALA A 355 -11.12 -3.01 3.83
C ALA A 355 -11.74 -1.97 2.89
N MET A 356 -12.87 -2.30 2.28
CA MET A 356 -13.55 -1.44 1.30
C MET A 356 -15.08 -1.54 1.45
N PRO A 357 -15.84 -0.47 1.18
CA PRO A 357 -17.30 -0.55 1.08
C PRO A 357 -17.75 -1.35 -0.13
N ARG A 358 -19.01 -1.81 -0.13
CA ARG A 358 -19.67 -2.27 -1.37
C ARG A 358 -20.19 -1.09 -2.17
N ALA A 359 -20.10 -1.21 -3.49
CA ALA A 359 -20.68 -0.31 -4.46
C ALA A 359 -22.19 -0.61 -4.60
N TYR A 360 -22.99 -0.20 -3.61
CA TYR A 360 -24.40 -0.55 -3.51
C TYR A 360 -25.25 -0.13 -4.73
N TRP A 361 -24.75 0.81 -5.55
CA TRP A 361 -25.40 1.31 -6.75
C TRP A 361 -25.27 0.38 -7.96
N TYR A 362 -24.45 -0.67 -7.88
CA TYR A 362 -24.40 -1.73 -8.89
C TYR A 362 -25.56 -2.71 -8.71
N GLU A 363 -26.09 -3.18 -9.84
CA GLU A 363 -27.18 -4.16 -9.87
C GLU A 363 -26.71 -5.60 -9.65
N THR A 364 -25.40 -5.85 -9.72
CA THR A 364 -24.81 -7.18 -9.51
C THR A 364 -24.88 -7.60 -8.05
N VAL A 365 -25.14 -8.89 -7.80
CA VAL A 365 -25.19 -9.48 -6.46
C VAL A 365 -24.22 -10.68 -6.38
N PRO A 366 -23.27 -10.69 -5.42
CA PRO A 366 -22.97 -9.63 -4.47
C PRO A 366 -22.40 -8.38 -5.17
N GLN A 367 -22.69 -7.18 -4.66
CA GLN A 367 -22.17 -5.94 -5.25
C GLN A 367 -20.64 -5.90 -5.14
N PRO A 368 -19.93 -5.39 -6.16
CA PRO A 368 -18.48 -5.25 -6.13
C PRO A 368 -18.04 -4.28 -5.04
N LEU A 369 -16.78 -4.36 -4.65
CA LEU A 369 -16.17 -3.42 -3.71
C LEU A 369 -15.82 -2.12 -4.42
N THR A 370 -15.88 -1.00 -3.69
CA THR A 370 -15.52 0.31 -4.23
C THR A 370 -14.18 0.83 -3.73
N SER A 371 -13.38 1.38 -4.66
CA SER A 371 -12.09 2.02 -4.43
C SER A 371 -12.20 3.46 -3.90
N LEU A 372 -13.40 4.01 -3.71
CA LEU A 372 -13.59 5.39 -3.21
C LEU A 372 -12.97 5.60 -1.83
N LEU A 373 -12.95 4.53 -1.03
CA LEU A 373 -12.37 4.46 0.30
C LEU A 373 -11.71 3.09 0.47
N MET A 374 -10.40 3.08 0.68
CA MET A 374 -9.66 1.86 0.94
C MET A 374 -8.87 1.98 2.24
N VAL A 375 -9.09 1.05 3.17
CA VAL A 375 -8.26 0.94 4.38
C VAL A 375 -7.27 -0.18 4.19
N ILE A 376 -6.03 0.20 3.89
CA ILE A 376 -4.98 -0.69 3.39
C ILE A 376 -3.97 -0.97 4.50
N LYS A 377 -3.57 -2.24 4.63
CA LYS A 377 -2.29 -2.59 5.25
C LYS A 377 -1.22 -2.53 4.15
N PRO A 378 -0.31 -1.54 4.17
CA PRO A 378 0.61 -1.34 3.05
C PRO A 378 1.54 -2.54 2.86
N ASP A 379 1.74 -2.93 1.61
CA ASP A 379 2.64 -4.02 1.23
C ASP A 379 3.30 -3.68 -0.10
N LEU A 380 4.61 -3.45 -0.04
CA LEU A 380 5.39 -3.10 -1.23
C LEU A 380 5.40 -4.23 -2.25
N THR A 381 5.34 -5.50 -1.82
CA THR A 381 5.25 -6.65 -2.72
C THR A 381 3.94 -6.63 -3.50
N GLU A 382 2.85 -6.34 -2.81
CA GLU A 382 1.52 -6.22 -3.42
C GLU A 382 1.46 -5.04 -4.38
N PHE A 383 2.06 -3.91 -4.01
CA PHE A 383 2.21 -2.75 -4.90
C PHE A 383 2.97 -3.09 -6.19
N GLN A 384 4.07 -3.85 -6.10
CA GLN A 384 4.81 -4.28 -7.29
C GLN A 384 3.98 -5.24 -8.17
N ARG A 385 3.10 -6.06 -7.58
CA ARG A 385 2.15 -6.88 -8.36
C ARG A 385 1.14 -6.01 -9.09
N PHE A 386 0.55 -5.02 -8.45
CA PHE A 386 -0.33 -4.05 -9.11
C PHE A 386 0.40 -3.35 -10.26
N LYS A 387 1.61 -2.83 -10.02
CA LYS A 387 2.41 -2.23 -11.09
C LYS A 387 2.68 -3.19 -12.23
N LYS A 388 3.01 -4.45 -11.93
CA LYS A 388 3.22 -5.47 -12.96
C LYS A 388 1.91 -5.82 -13.69
N ALA A 389 0.76 -5.81 -13.03
CA ALA A 389 -0.53 -6.03 -13.70
C ALA A 389 -0.86 -4.86 -14.63
N ILE A 390 -0.64 -3.62 -14.17
CA ILE A 390 -0.84 -2.38 -14.93
C ILE A 390 0.12 -2.30 -16.14
N TYR A 391 1.41 -2.59 -15.95
CA TYR A 391 2.44 -2.43 -17.00
C TYR A 391 2.74 -3.71 -17.80
N GLY A 392 2.51 -4.88 -17.21
CA GLY A 392 2.90 -6.19 -17.77
C GLY A 392 1.80 -6.87 -18.59
N GLY A 393 0.68 -6.19 -18.79
CA GLY A 393 -0.44 -6.67 -19.57
C GLY A 393 -1.15 -5.50 -20.24
N GLY A 394 -0.49 -4.86 -21.20
CA GLY A 394 -1.18 -4.15 -22.30
C GLY A 394 -1.96 -5.17 -23.13
N ASN A 395 -2.95 -5.80 -22.52
CA ASN A 395 -3.97 -6.54 -23.22
C ASN A 395 -4.96 -5.48 -23.71
N PRO A 396 -5.12 -5.28 -25.02
CA PRO A 396 -6.14 -4.37 -25.57
C PRO A 396 -7.51 -4.61 -24.91
N THR A 397 -7.77 -5.86 -24.51
CA THR A 397 -8.96 -6.27 -23.76
C THR A 397 -9.15 -5.60 -22.38
N LEU A 398 -8.13 -5.08 -21.70
CA LEU A 398 -8.31 -4.37 -20.42
C LEU A 398 -8.77 -2.92 -20.62
N VAL A 399 -8.26 -2.28 -21.68
CA VAL A 399 -8.66 -0.93 -22.10
C VAL A 399 -10.03 -1.00 -22.77
N ASP A 400 -10.24 -1.97 -23.67
CA ASP A 400 -11.53 -2.21 -24.34
C ASP A 400 -12.63 -2.63 -23.35
N ALA A 401 -12.29 -3.39 -22.29
CA ALA A 401 -13.25 -3.79 -21.26
C ALA A 401 -13.48 -2.74 -20.16
N HIS A 402 -12.91 -1.53 -20.28
CA HIS A 402 -13.11 -0.44 -19.31
C HIS A 402 -12.76 -0.87 -17.86
N LYS A 403 -11.70 -1.67 -17.69
CA LYS A 403 -11.25 -2.11 -16.36
C LYS A 403 -10.39 -1.03 -15.70
N PHE A 404 -10.98 -0.27 -14.80
CA PHE A 404 -10.38 0.80 -14.02
C PHE A 404 -9.88 0.29 -12.64
N ASP A 405 -9.71 1.23 -11.72
CA ASP A 405 -9.24 0.98 -10.36
C ASP A 405 -10.12 -0.02 -9.59
N MET A 406 -11.45 0.07 -9.74
CA MET A 406 -12.44 -0.83 -9.16
C MET A 406 -12.21 -2.28 -9.59
N GLU A 407 -12.08 -2.55 -10.89
CA GLU A 407 -11.90 -3.91 -11.39
C GLU A 407 -10.55 -4.48 -10.95
N LEU A 408 -9.47 -3.68 -10.97
CA LEU A 408 -8.15 -4.13 -10.52
C LEU A 408 -8.14 -4.53 -9.04
N VAL A 409 -8.82 -3.77 -8.16
CA VAL A 409 -8.89 -4.13 -6.74
C VAL A 409 -9.84 -5.30 -6.50
N ASN A 410 -10.94 -5.43 -7.24
CA ASN A 410 -11.86 -6.56 -7.09
C ASN A 410 -11.23 -7.86 -7.60
N ASP A 411 -10.62 -7.85 -8.80
CA ASP A 411 -9.88 -9.00 -9.36
C ASP A 411 -8.84 -9.53 -8.35
N ARG A 412 -8.26 -8.66 -7.52
CA ARG A 412 -7.29 -9.03 -6.49
C ARG A 412 -7.90 -9.36 -5.13
N PHE A 413 -8.89 -8.60 -4.65
CA PHE A 413 -9.27 -8.59 -3.24
C PHE A 413 -10.74 -8.92 -2.98
N GLU A 414 -11.59 -9.08 -3.99
CA GLU A 414 -13.04 -9.33 -3.80
C GLU A 414 -13.33 -10.43 -2.78
N HIS A 415 -12.59 -11.53 -2.83
CA HIS A 415 -12.78 -12.68 -1.93
C HIS A 415 -12.00 -12.63 -0.60
N SER A 416 -11.14 -11.62 -0.39
CA SER A 416 -10.24 -11.55 0.77
C SER A 416 -10.30 -10.23 1.54
N ALA A 417 -10.97 -9.21 0.99
CA ALA A 417 -11.17 -7.93 1.64
C ALA A 417 -12.14 -8.03 2.81
N MET A 418 -11.91 -7.21 3.83
CA MET A 418 -12.92 -6.92 4.83
C MET A 418 -13.96 -5.96 4.22
N VAL A 419 -15.23 -6.32 4.29
CA VAL A 419 -16.31 -5.47 3.77
C VAL A 419 -16.67 -4.42 4.81
N LEU A 420 -16.57 -3.14 4.43
CA LEU A 420 -17.08 -2.03 5.22
C LEU A 420 -18.57 -1.83 4.91
N PRO A 421 -19.39 -1.42 5.90
CA PRO A 421 -20.73 -0.95 5.58
C PRO A 421 -20.62 0.31 4.71
N HIS A 422 -21.43 0.42 3.66
CA HIS A 422 -21.47 1.63 2.83
C HIS A 422 -22.07 2.82 3.59
N ARG A 423 -22.91 2.60 4.60
CA ARG A 423 -23.33 3.61 5.58
C ARG A 423 -22.39 3.56 6.78
N PRO A 424 -21.74 4.67 7.20
CA PRO A 424 -21.83 6.05 6.72
C PRO A 424 -20.73 6.47 5.71
N TYR A 425 -20.02 5.52 5.09
CA TYR A 425 -18.75 5.76 4.41
C TYR A 425 -18.81 5.95 2.88
N ALA A 426 -19.98 5.84 2.26
CA ALA A 426 -20.14 5.85 0.81
C ALA A 426 -21.54 6.38 0.42
N LEU A 427 -21.90 7.60 0.84
CA LEU A 427 -23.13 8.24 0.37
C LEU A 427 -22.89 8.87 -1.02
N LEU A 428 -23.71 8.52 -2.00
CA LEU A 428 -23.68 9.14 -3.32
C LEU A 428 -24.55 10.40 -3.35
N THR A 429 -24.07 11.49 -3.95
CA THR A 429 -24.94 12.66 -4.24
C THR A 429 -26.09 12.30 -5.16
N GLY A 430 -25.86 11.36 -6.09
CA GLY A 430 -26.89 10.83 -6.97
C GLY A 430 -28.02 10.10 -6.24
N GLU A 431 -27.82 9.68 -4.99
CA GLU A 431 -28.86 9.04 -4.18
C GLU A 431 -30.04 9.97 -3.95
N PHE A 432 -29.80 11.26 -3.70
CA PHE A 432 -30.84 12.27 -3.50
C PHE A 432 -31.71 12.51 -4.75
N ARG A 433 -31.26 12.05 -5.93
CA ARG A 433 -32.02 12.14 -7.19
C ARG A 433 -32.88 10.90 -7.44
N ARG A 434 -32.61 9.79 -6.76
CA ARG A 434 -33.33 8.53 -6.96
C ARG A 434 -34.69 8.58 -6.28
N SER A 435 -35.64 7.79 -6.77
CA SER A 435 -36.93 7.54 -6.13
C SER A 435 -36.93 6.28 -5.28
N ASN A 436 -36.03 5.32 -5.57
CA ASN A 436 -35.87 4.08 -4.83
C ASN A 436 -34.50 4.07 -4.13
N HIS A 437 -34.55 4.02 -2.80
CA HIS A 437 -33.38 4.07 -1.93
C HIS A 437 -33.06 2.73 -1.25
N SER A 438 -33.77 1.64 -1.60
CA SER A 438 -33.63 0.36 -0.91
C SER A 438 -32.20 -0.21 -0.94
N ALA A 439 -31.48 0.03 -2.05
CA ALA A 439 -30.08 -0.36 -2.18
C ALA A 439 -29.17 0.40 -1.19
N TYR A 440 -29.36 1.71 -1.02
CA TYR A 440 -28.62 2.50 -0.04
C TYR A 440 -29.04 2.17 1.40
N LEU A 441 -30.33 1.97 1.67
CA LEU A 441 -30.81 1.60 3.00
C LEU A 441 -30.40 0.17 3.37
N GLY A 442 -30.13 -0.67 2.38
CA GLY A 442 -29.80 -2.08 2.54
C GLY A 442 -31.00 -2.95 2.90
N ASN A 443 -32.21 -2.40 2.79
CA ASN A 443 -33.47 -3.05 3.11
C ASN A 443 -34.65 -2.33 2.45
N THR A 444 -35.83 -2.93 2.50
CA THR A 444 -37.06 -2.40 1.87
C THR A 444 -38.06 -1.80 2.87
N PHE A 445 -37.77 -1.81 4.17
CA PHE A 445 -38.71 -1.41 5.23
C PHE A 445 -38.36 -0.08 5.91
N GLU A 446 -37.10 0.35 5.87
CA GLU A 446 -36.67 1.65 6.34
C GLU A 446 -37.16 2.72 5.38
N VAL A 447 -37.73 3.80 5.93
CA VAL A 447 -38.19 4.95 5.16
C VAL A 447 -37.00 5.88 4.92
N TRP A 448 -36.86 6.36 3.69
CA TRP A 448 -35.86 7.35 3.33
C TRP A 448 -36.13 8.67 4.07
N ASP A 449 -35.12 9.13 4.81
CA ASP A 449 -35.10 10.44 5.45
C ASP A 449 -33.79 11.15 5.04
N PRO A 450 -33.85 12.17 4.17
CA PRO A 450 -32.66 12.81 3.64
C PRO A 450 -31.86 13.57 4.71
N ASP A 451 -32.50 14.09 5.75
CA ASP A 451 -31.81 14.79 6.86
C ASP A 451 -31.07 13.82 7.75
N LYS A 452 -31.72 12.71 8.12
CA LYS A 452 -31.09 11.63 8.89
C LYS A 452 -29.87 11.09 8.13
N VAL A 453 -30.04 10.79 6.85
CA VAL A 453 -28.97 10.24 6.00
C VAL A 453 -27.80 11.22 5.86
N PHE A 454 -28.08 12.49 5.61
CA PHE A 454 -27.04 13.51 5.50
C PHE A 454 -26.27 13.70 6.82
N LYS A 455 -26.96 13.65 7.95
CA LYS A 455 -26.35 13.76 9.30
C LYS A 455 -25.51 12.54 9.69
N GLU A 456 -25.92 11.35 9.28
CA GLU A 456 -25.19 10.11 9.53
C GLU A 456 -23.95 9.99 8.65
N ALA A 457 -24.00 10.50 7.42
CA ALA A 457 -22.92 10.38 6.44
C ALA A 457 -21.61 11.01 6.92
N LYS A 458 -20.50 10.31 6.70
CA LYS A 458 -19.15 10.80 6.97
C LYS A 458 -18.39 11.15 5.69
N LEU A 459 -18.71 10.46 4.60
CA LEU A 459 -18.08 10.62 3.29
C LEU A 459 -19.18 10.65 2.23
N VAL A 460 -19.14 11.68 1.39
CA VAL A 460 -20.04 11.85 0.25
C VAL A 460 -19.23 11.83 -1.04
N HIS A 461 -19.66 11.07 -2.03
CA HIS A 461 -19.05 10.95 -3.35
C HIS A 461 -19.94 11.59 -4.42
N PHE A 462 -19.35 12.44 -5.28
CA PHE A 462 -20.11 13.20 -6.28
C PHE A 462 -20.41 12.35 -7.52
N SER A 463 -21.64 11.86 -7.66
CA SER A 463 -22.03 10.88 -8.69
C SER A 463 -23.28 11.29 -9.47
N ASP A 464 -23.26 12.49 -10.07
CA ASP A 464 -24.45 13.08 -10.70
C ASP A 464 -24.49 13.04 -12.23
N TRP A 465 -23.71 12.16 -12.87
CA TRP A 465 -23.77 12.00 -14.34
C TRP A 465 -25.23 11.96 -14.82
N PRO A 466 -25.58 12.67 -15.92
CA PRO A 466 -24.72 13.46 -16.83
C PRO A 466 -24.39 14.87 -16.36
N LEU A 467 -24.89 15.29 -15.19
CA LEU A 467 -24.55 16.59 -14.64
C LEU A 467 -23.06 16.64 -14.31
N PRO A 468 -22.35 17.73 -14.64
CA PRO A 468 -20.92 17.80 -14.41
C PRO A 468 -20.60 17.88 -12.91
N LYS A 469 -19.37 17.46 -12.59
CA LYS A 469 -18.81 17.44 -11.24
C LYS A 469 -18.79 18.84 -10.61
N PRO A 470 -18.73 18.97 -9.27
CA PRO A 470 -19.01 20.25 -8.58
C PRO A 470 -18.06 21.42 -8.87
N TRP A 471 -16.83 21.15 -9.33
CA TRP A 471 -15.89 22.21 -9.78
C TRP A 471 -16.27 22.83 -11.14
N ILE A 472 -17.28 22.31 -11.81
CA ILE A 472 -17.87 22.85 -13.04
C ILE A 472 -19.24 23.44 -12.68
N MET A 473 -19.56 24.60 -13.26
CA MET A 473 -20.87 25.22 -13.10
C MET A 473 -21.94 24.39 -13.81
N TRP A 474 -23.15 24.39 -13.26
CA TRP A 474 -24.25 23.65 -13.86
C TRP A 474 -24.76 24.39 -15.10
N PRO A 475 -25.02 23.69 -16.22
CA PRO A 475 -25.86 24.24 -17.26
C PRO A 475 -27.29 24.38 -16.73
N SER A 476 -27.94 25.51 -17.04
CA SER A 476 -29.27 25.84 -16.53
C SER A 476 -30.31 24.79 -16.93
N GLU A 477 -30.22 24.32 -18.17
CA GLU A 477 -31.08 23.31 -18.79
C GLU A 477 -30.89 21.96 -18.08
N GLY A 478 -29.62 21.53 -17.92
CA GLY A 478 -29.31 20.27 -17.24
C GLY A 478 -29.67 20.28 -15.77
N LEU A 479 -29.53 21.42 -15.08
CA LEU A 479 -29.97 21.55 -13.69
C LEU A 479 -31.48 21.40 -13.57
N ALA A 480 -32.25 21.99 -14.48
CA ALA A 480 -33.71 21.88 -14.49
C ALA A 480 -34.17 20.43 -14.65
N GLU A 481 -33.51 19.67 -15.53
CA GLU A 481 -33.78 18.27 -15.81
C GLU A 481 -33.35 17.32 -14.69
N VAL A 482 -32.18 17.54 -14.08
CA VAL A 482 -31.50 16.52 -13.26
C VAL A 482 -31.66 16.74 -11.75
N GLN A 483 -31.99 17.94 -11.30
CA GLN A 483 -32.18 18.20 -9.86
C GLN A 483 -33.24 17.26 -9.25
N PRO A 484 -33.15 16.92 -7.95
CA PRO A 484 -34.15 16.08 -7.29
C PRO A 484 -35.58 16.56 -7.55
N ASN A 485 -36.43 15.66 -8.06
CA ASN A 485 -37.76 15.98 -8.57
C ASN A 485 -38.84 16.11 -7.48
N CYS A 486 -38.48 16.01 -6.20
CA CYS A 486 -39.38 16.30 -5.08
C CYS A 486 -40.74 15.56 -5.13
N GLY A 487 -40.72 14.27 -5.48
CA GLY A 487 -41.95 13.48 -5.62
C GLY A 487 -42.71 13.71 -6.93
N GLY A 488 -42.02 14.21 -7.96
CA GLY A 488 -42.56 14.45 -9.31
C GLY A 488 -42.83 15.93 -9.63
N SER A 489 -42.65 16.84 -8.67
CA SER A 489 -42.76 18.29 -8.90
C SER A 489 -41.38 18.94 -9.10
N HIS A 490 -41.16 19.48 -10.30
CA HIS A 490 -40.05 20.42 -10.52
C HIS A 490 -40.35 21.81 -9.92
N GLU A 491 -41.61 22.09 -9.57
CA GLU A 491 -42.06 23.31 -8.90
C GLU A 491 -41.93 23.18 -7.36
N GLY A 492 -41.29 24.17 -6.71
CA GLY A 492 -41.05 24.17 -5.26
C GLY A 492 -39.67 23.64 -4.83
N THR A 493 -39.47 23.41 -3.53
CA THR A 493 -38.23 22.83 -3.00
C THR A 493 -38.53 21.75 -1.97
N CYS A 494 -37.99 20.56 -2.17
CA CYS A 494 -37.99 19.48 -1.20
C CYS A 494 -36.65 19.42 -0.47
N ARG A 495 -36.59 18.59 0.58
CA ARG A 495 -35.40 18.51 1.42
C ARG A 495 -34.20 17.91 0.70
N GLU A 496 -34.42 16.93 -0.16
CA GLU A 496 -33.43 16.31 -1.04
C GLU A 496 -32.77 17.37 -1.91
N ARG A 497 -33.57 18.23 -2.56
CA ARG A 497 -33.08 19.31 -3.43
C ARG A 497 -32.24 20.32 -2.66
N VAL A 498 -32.65 20.68 -1.43
CA VAL A 498 -31.89 21.61 -0.59
C VAL A 498 -30.53 21.03 -0.21
N ILE A 499 -30.50 19.79 0.29
CA ILE A 499 -29.26 19.13 0.70
C ILE A 499 -28.33 18.90 -0.49
N TRP A 500 -28.88 18.44 -1.61
CA TRP A 500 -28.11 18.19 -2.83
C TRP A 500 -27.49 19.47 -3.39
N LYS A 501 -28.24 20.58 -3.47
CA LYS A 501 -27.68 21.89 -3.88
C LYS A 501 -26.63 22.39 -2.90
N HIS A 502 -26.88 22.24 -1.60
CA HIS A 502 -25.95 22.64 -0.55
C HIS A 502 -24.59 21.92 -0.69
N LEU A 503 -24.57 20.62 -0.97
CA LEU A 503 -23.33 19.85 -1.18
C LEU A 503 -22.46 20.42 -2.31
N TYR A 504 -23.07 20.84 -3.41
CA TYR A 504 -22.37 21.47 -4.52
C TYR A 504 -21.91 22.89 -4.21
N GLU A 505 -22.79 23.71 -3.63
CA GLU A 505 -22.50 25.10 -3.29
C GLU A 505 -21.40 25.19 -2.24
N ASP A 506 -21.44 24.35 -1.20
CA ASP A 506 -20.38 24.23 -0.19
C ASP A 506 -19.04 23.85 -0.81
N PHE A 507 -19.02 22.85 -1.71
CA PHE A 507 -17.80 22.47 -2.41
C PHE A 507 -17.21 23.64 -3.21
N ARG A 508 -18.05 24.35 -3.99
CA ARG A 508 -17.63 25.50 -4.81
C ARG A 508 -17.13 26.65 -3.95
N GLN A 509 -17.83 26.94 -2.85
CA GLN A 509 -17.45 27.99 -1.93
C GLN A 509 -16.10 27.68 -1.28
N ARG A 510 -15.90 26.46 -0.78
CA ARG A 510 -14.60 26.02 -0.23
C ARG A 510 -13.49 26.03 -1.26
N ARG A 511 -13.76 25.62 -2.51
CA ARG A 511 -12.80 25.71 -3.62
C ARG A 511 -12.34 27.16 -3.85
N LYS A 512 -13.27 28.11 -3.85
CA LYS A 512 -12.98 29.54 -3.97
C LYS A 512 -12.21 30.07 -2.76
N ASP A 513 -12.60 29.71 -1.55
CA ASP A 513 -12.04 30.29 -0.32
C ASP A 513 -10.67 29.71 0.04
N ILE A 514 -10.50 28.40 -0.12
CA ILE A 514 -9.29 27.68 0.27
C ILE A 514 -8.31 27.66 -0.90
N CYS A 515 -8.75 27.19 -2.08
CA CYS A 515 -7.85 27.04 -3.22
C CYS A 515 -7.68 28.31 -4.03
N ARG A 516 -8.52 29.35 -3.83
CA ARG A 516 -8.56 30.55 -4.68
C ARG A 516 -8.81 30.25 -6.15
N LEU A 517 -9.54 29.16 -6.41
CA LEU A 517 -9.94 28.73 -7.75
C LEU A 517 -11.45 28.89 -7.88
N LEU A 518 -11.89 29.52 -8.97
CA LEU A 518 -13.30 29.57 -9.33
C LEU A 518 -13.72 28.24 -9.98
N SER A 519 -15.04 28.00 -10.00
CA SER A 519 -15.60 26.93 -10.80
C SER A 519 -15.48 27.24 -12.28
N VAL A 520 -15.25 26.20 -13.08
CA VAL A 520 -15.21 26.29 -14.54
C VAL A 520 -16.61 26.63 -15.06
N PRO A 521 -16.75 27.48 -16.10
CA PRO A 521 -18.04 27.74 -16.74
C PRO A 521 -18.76 26.46 -17.16
N ALA A 522 -20.10 26.54 -17.23
CA ALA A 522 -20.92 25.40 -17.61
C ALA A 522 -20.67 25.02 -19.07
N PRO A 523 -20.52 23.72 -19.39
CA PRO A 523 -20.50 23.26 -20.77
C PRO A 523 -21.90 23.39 -21.40
N ASP A 524 -21.97 23.33 -22.72
CA ASP A 524 -23.25 23.22 -23.43
C ASP A 524 -23.95 21.90 -23.04
N TRP A 525 -25.19 21.99 -22.55
CA TRP A 525 -25.91 20.81 -22.06
C TRP A 525 -26.15 19.78 -23.15
N HIS A 526 -26.45 20.22 -24.38
CA HIS A 526 -26.75 19.33 -25.49
C HIS A 526 -25.53 18.49 -25.90
N SER A 527 -24.33 19.08 -25.85
CA SER A 527 -23.07 18.34 -26.06
C SER A 527 -22.81 17.25 -25.01
N VAL A 528 -23.23 17.45 -23.76
CA VAL A 528 -23.00 16.51 -22.65
C VAL A 528 -24.06 15.40 -22.60
N ARG A 529 -25.32 15.73 -22.92
CA ARG A 529 -26.45 14.80 -22.83
C ARG A 529 -26.39 13.66 -23.85
N GLY A 530 -25.80 13.89 -25.03
CA GLY A 530 -25.70 12.93 -26.13
C GLY A 530 -24.44 12.05 -26.13
N ALA A 531 -23.49 12.32 -25.25
CA ALA A 531 -22.23 11.59 -25.14
C ALA A 531 -22.45 10.23 -24.44
N ALA A 532 -22.26 9.12 -25.15
CA ALA A 532 -22.32 7.76 -24.59
C ALA A 532 -21.12 7.55 -23.65
N HIS A 533 -21.28 7.78 -22.34
CA HIS A 533 -20.20 7.69 -21.33
C HIS A 533 -18.82 8.22 -21.80
N SER A 534 -18.80 9.19 -22.72
CA SER A 534 -17.58 9.77 -23.27
C SER A 534 -17.32 11.12 -22.62
N ASN A 535 -16.39 11.09 -21.66
CA ASN A 535 -15.42 12.14 -21.30
C ASN A 535 -15.80 13.59 -21.59
N ALA A 536 -16.69 14.17 -20.79
CA ALA A 536 -16.92 15.62 -20.74
C ALA A 536 -15.79 16.39 -20.02
N THR A 537 -14.53 16.07 -20.28
CA THR A 537 -13.35 16.85 -19.82
C THR A 537 -12.25 16.95 -20.88
N GLU A 538 -12.48 16.53 -22.12
CA GLU A 538 -11.67 17.05 -23.23
C GLU A 538 -11.85 18.58 -23.27
N GLY A 539 -10.80 19.32 -22.87
CA GLY A 539 -10.80 20.78 -22.76
C GLY A 539 -10.53 21.36 -21.36
N THR A 540 -10.38 20.55 -20.30
CA THR A 540 -9.97 21.08 -18.97
C THR A 540 -8.46 21.26 -18.80
N ALA A 541 -7.67 20.92 -19.83
CA ALA A 541 -6.25 21.27 -19.92
C ALA A 541 -6.09 22.72 -20.38
N HIS A 542 -6.51 23.66 -19.53
CA HIS A 542 -6.08 25.05 -19.69
C HIS A 542 -5.01 25.33 -18.65
N GLU A 543 -3.76 25.25 -19.11
CA GLU A 543 -2.67 26.04 -18.56
C GLU A 543 -3.17 27.45 -18.29
N ALA A 544 -2.85 28.00 -17.11
CA ALA A 544 -3.06 29.41 -16.85
C ALA A 544 -2.41 30.20 -18.00
N PRO A 545 -3.12 31.15 -18.65
CA PRO A 545 -2.58 31.81 -19.83
C PRO A 545 -1.26 32.50 -19.49
N HIS A 546 -0.18 32.03 -20.13
CA HIS A 546 1.06 32.78 -20.22
C HIS A 546 0.74 34.09 -20.95
N ALA A 547 0.80 35.20 -20.23
CA ALA A 547 0.79 36.52 -20.84
C ALA A 547 2.10 36.68 -21.62
N GLN A 548 2.10 36.34 -22.90
CA GLN A 548 3.19 36.72 -23.80
C GLN A 548 2.92 38.14 -24.30
N GLY A 549 3.85 39.02 -23.94
CA GLY A 549 3.94 40.36 -24.49
C GLY A 549 4.21 40.34 -25.99
N GLU A 550 3.89 41.47 -26.60
CA GLU A 550 4.12 41.81 -28.00
C GLU A 550 5.50 41.40 -28.50
N ALA A 551 5.51 40.69 -29.63
CA ALA A 551 6.58 40.79 -30.61
C ALA A 551 5.99 40.64 -32.02
N ASP A 552 6.03 41.75 -32.76
CA ASP A 552 5.82 41.85 -34.20
C ASP A 552 6.62 40.80 -34.99
N SER A 553 6.00 40.15 -35.97
CA SER A 553 6.61 39.99 -37.30
C SER A 553 5.58 39.63 -38.37
N ARG A 554 5.55 40.47 -39.40
CA ARG A 554 4.74 40.45 -40.63
C ARG A 554 5.08 39.28 -41.58
N SER A 555 4.11 39.02 -42.46
CA SER A 555 4.19 38.51 -43.86
C SER A 555 4.80 37.12 -44.06
N ASP A 556 4.20 36.18 -44.79
CA ASP A 556 3.89 36.33 -46.21
C ASP A 556 2.92 35.26 -46.74
N SER A 557 2.29 35.62 -47.85
CA SER A 557 1.36 34.84 -48.67
C SER A 557 2.07 33.95 -49.70
N SER A 558 1.55 32.74 -49.95
CA SER A 558 1.60 32.10 -51.28
C SER A 558 0.72 30.84 -51.38
N THR A 559 -0.39 30.99 -52.10
CA THR A 559 -0.93 30.17 -53.21
C THR A 559 -0.39 28.75 -53.49
N GLU A 560 -1.30 27.77 -53.63
CA GLU A 560 -1.40 26.74 -54.71
C GLU A 560 -2.55 25.76 -54.38
N GLN A 561 -3.75 25.89 -54.98
CA GLN A 561 -4.26 25.21 -56.18
C GLN A 561 -4.29 23.66 -56.20
N SER A 562 -5.54 23.15 -56.28
CA SER A 562 -6.02 22.00 -57.09
C SER A 562 -5.51 20.59 -56.77
N PHE A 563 -6.43 19.67 -56.45
CA PHE A 563 -6.78 18.55 -57.35
C PHE A 563 -8.05 17.83 -56.88
N THR A 564 -9.05 17.82 -57.76
CA THR A 564 -10.26 16.99 -57.74
C THR A 564 -9.94 15.55 -58.10
N HIS A 565 -10.61 14.57 -57.49
CA HIS A 565 -11.05 13.36 -58.18
C HIS A 565 -12.29 12.75 -57.50
N HIS A 566 -13.41 12.79 -58.23
CA HIS A 566 -14.51 11.85 -58.10
C HIS A 566 -14.16 10.57 -58.84
N THR A 567 -14.47 9.43 -58.21
CA THR A 567 -15.23 8.30 -58.75
C THR A 567 -15.88 7.57 -57.61
#